data_AF-A0A356MKC8-F1
#
_entry.id   AF-A0A356MKC8-F1
#
_cell.length_a   1.000
_cell.length_b   1.000
_cell.length_c   1.000
_cell.angle_alpha   90.00
_cell.angle_beta   90.00
_cell.angle_gamma   90.00
#
_symmetry.space_group_name_H-M   'P 1'
#
loop_
_entity.id
_entity.type
_entity.pdbx_description
1 polymer ?
#
loop_
_entity_poly.entity_id
_entity_poly.type
_entity_poly.pdbx_seq_one_letter_code
_entity_poly.pdbx_strand_id
1 'polypeptide(L)'
;MKKLTYLLIALFMTAGIMLSGCSCSKANKLRVKEVTHSIFYAPMYVAINKGYFKEENIDIELTNGGGANVSMTALISGSADIGLMGP
;
A
#
# COMPACT_ATOMS: atom_id res chain seq x y z
N MET A 1 -4.42 51.15 7.12
CA MET A 1 -3.85 49.98 7.83
C MET A 1 -4.86 48.85 8.03
N LYS A 2 -6.07 49.10 8.55
CA LYS A 2 -7.09 48.04 8.81
C LYS A 2 -7.45 47.19 7.58
N LYS A 3 -7.56 47.81 6.38
CA LYS A 3 -7.84 47.08 5.11
C LYS A 3 -6.75 46.08 4.72
N LEU A 4 -5.48 46.38 5.03
CA LEU A 4 -4.34 45.50 4.78
C LEU A 4 -4.32 44.33 5.78
N THR A 5 -4.73 44.59 7.03
CA THR A 5 -4.87 43.57 8.06
C THR A 5 -5.97 42.56 7.72
N TYR A 6 -7.12 43.00 7.19
CA TYR A 6 -8.18 42.09 6.72
C TYR A 6 -7.75 41.25 5.51
N LEU A 7 -6.96 41.81 4.60
CA LEU A 7 -6.45 41.09 3.42
C LEU A 7 -5.49 39.95 3.83
N LEU A 8 -4.63 40.19 4.82
CA LEU A 8 -3.70 39.20 5.36
C LEU A 8 -4.42 38.05 6.10
N ILE A 9 -5.48 38.35 6.84
CA ILE A 9 -6.30 37.33 7.53
C ILE A 9 -7.03 36.44 6.52
N ALA A 10 -7.58 37.03 5.46
CA ALA A 10 -8.25 36.28 4.40
C ALA A 10 -7.29 35.33 3.67
N LEU A 11 -6.07 35.80 3.35
CA LEU A 11 -5.04 34.99 2.71
C LEU A 11 -4.61 33.80 3.58
N PHE A 12 -4.46 34.03 4.89
CA PHE A 12 -4.09 32.99 5.85
C PHE A 12 -5.19 31.92 6.02
N MET A 13 -6.46 32.32 6.00
CA MET A 13 -7.59 31.37 6.01
C MET A 13 -7.66 30.53 4.72
N THR A 14 -7.40 31.14 3.55
CA THR A 14 -7.40 30.39 2.28
C THR A 14 -6.25 29.39 2.17
N ALA A 15 -5.08 29.72 2.74
CA ALA A 15 -3.93 28.82 2.77
C ALA A 15 -4.15 27.59 3.69
N GLY A 16 -4.90 27.75 4.79
CA GLY A 16 -5.23 26.64 5.70
C GLY A 16 -6.11 25.56 5.08
N ILE A 17 -7.00 25.94 4.15
CA ILE A 17 -7.94 25.02 3.47
C ILE A 17 -7.22 24.14 2.43
N MET A 18 -6.17 24.66 1.78
CA MET A 18 -5.39 23.90 0.79
C MET A 18 -4.55 22.78 1.42
N LEU A 19 -4.23 22.89 2.71
CA LEU A 19 -3.38 21.92 3.41
C LEU A 19 -4.15 20.75 4.04
N SER A 20 -5.48 20.85 4.15
CA SER A 20 -6.32 19.82 4.78
C SER A 20 -6.78 18.72 3.82
N GLY A 21 -6.52 18.86 2.52
CA GLY A 21 -6.96 17.93 1.47
C GLY A 21 -5.95 16.85 1.08
N CYS A 22 -4.71 16.90 1.57
CA CYS A 22 -3.73 15.84 1.32
C CYS A 22 -3.91 14.72 2.35
N SER A 23 -5.06 14.04 2.33
CA SER A 23 -5.11 12.71 2.90
C SER A 23 -4.32 11.81 1.96
N CYS A 24 -3.04 11.57 2.28
CA CYS A 24 -2.35 10.41 1.75
C CYS A 24 -3.19 9.21 2.19
N SER A 25 -4.05 8.72 1.29
CA SER A 25 -4.73 7.45 1.48
C SER A 25 -3.64 6.45 1.82
N LYS A 26 -3.62 5.96 3.06
CA LYS A 26 -2.64 4.95 3.45
C LYS A 26 -2.90 3.77 2.55
N ALA A 27 -1.95 3.46 1.67
CA ALA A 27 -2.05 2.28 0.83
C ALA A 27 -2.30 1.07 1.73
N ASN A 28 -3.29 0.27 1.38
CA ASN A 28 -3.62 -0.93 2.13
C ASN A 28 -2.53 -1.95 1.88
N LYS A 29 -1.58 -2.02 2.83
CA LYS A 29 -0.45 -2.92 2.73
C LYS A 29 -0.91 -4.35 2.92
N LEU A 30 -0.64 -5.20 1.94
CA LEU A 30 -1.01 -6.61 1.92
C LEU A 30 0.26 -7.45 1.82
N ARG A 31 0.53 -8.25 2.86
CA ARG A 31 1.73 -9.07 2.98
C ARG A 31 1.47 -10.45 2.38
N VAL A 32 2.16 -10.76 1.29
CA VAL A 32 2.01 -12.01 0.56
C VAL A 32 3.27 -12.85 0.75
N LYS A 33 3.11 -14.10 1.20
CA LYS A 33 4.22 -15.06 1.36
C LYS A 33 4.11 -16.16 0.30
N GLU A 34 5.07 -16.24 -0.60
CA GLU A 34 5.13 -17.33 -1.59
C GLU A 34 6.05 -18.45 -1.14
N VAL A 35 5.74 -19.70 -1.48
CA VAL A 35 6.61 -20.84 -1.13
C VAL A 35 7.94 -20.83 -1.89
N THR A 36 7.90 -20.43 -3.15
CA THR A 36 9.05 -20.27 -4.04
C THR A 36 8.71 -19.25 -5.12
N HIS A 37 9.74 -18.69 -5.77
CA HIS A 37 9.54 -17.81 -6.89
C HIS A 37 9.27 -18.66 -8.15
N SER A 38 7.99 -18.93 -8.40
CA SER A 38 7.53 -19.91 -9.40
C SER A 38 6.86 -19.21 -10.58
N ILE A 39 7.06 -19.73 -11.79
CA ILE A 39 6.34 -19.30 -12.99
C ILE A 39 4.82 -19.47 -12.84
N PHE A 40 4.38 -20.37 -11.96
CA PHE A 40 2.97 -20.55 -11.61
C PHE A 40 2.33 -19.23 -11.13
N TYR A 41 3.10 -18.34 -10.47
CA TYR A 41 2.63 -17.04 -9.99
C TYR A 41 2.94 -15.88 -10.96
N ALA A 42 3.43 -16.15 -12.17
CA ALA A 42 3.79 -15.13 -13.15
C ALA A 42 2.68 -14.09 -13.42
N PRO A 43 1.38 -14.45 -13.53
CA PRO A 43 0.33 -13.44 -13.71
C PRO A 43 0.28 -12.42 -12.57
N MET A 44 0.49 -12.85 -11.32
CA MET A 44 0.52 -11.97 -10.16
C MET A 44 1.75 -11.04 -10.21
N TYR A 45 2.93 -11.56 -10.57
CA TYR A 45 4.13 -10.73 -10.70
C TYR A 45 3.95 -9.66 -11.77
N VAL A 46 3.32 -10.00 -12.91
CA VAL A 46 3.00 -9.04 -13.96
C VAL A 46 2.04 -7.97 -13.43
N ALA A 47 1.00 -8.35 -12.70
CA ALA A 47 0.05 -7.39 -12.12
C ALA A 47 0.72 -6.43 -11.11
N ILE A 48 1.63 -6.93 -10.26
CA ILE A 48 2.45 -6.11 -9.36
C ILE A 48 3.29 -5.11 -10.17
N ASN A 49 4.00 -5.58 -11.19
CA ASN A 49 4.88 -4.75 -12.02
C ASN A 49 4.12 -3.72 -12.87
N LYS A 50 2.93 -4.07 -13.35
CA LYS A 50 2.05 -3.18 -14.11
C LYS A 50 1.34 -2.14 -13.23
N GLY A 51 1.39 -2.30 -11.91
CA GLY A 51 0.81 -1.33 -10.98
C GLY A 51 -0.68 -1.53 -10.71
N TYR A 52 -1.30 -2.62 -11.17
CA TYR A 52 -2.74 -2.86 -11.02
C TYR A 52 -3.19 -2.86 -9.55
N PHE A 53 -2.36 -3.38 -8.63
CA PHE A 53 -2.68 -3.30 -7.20
C PHE A 53 -2.60 -1.87 -6.66
N LYS A 54 -1.63 -1.07 -7.14
CA LYS A 54 -1.48 0.33 -6.71
C LYS A 54 -2.64 1.20 -7.20
N GLU A 55 -3.16 0.93 -8.41
CA GLU A 55 -4.36 1.58 -8.95
C GLU A 55 -5.57 1.36 -8.02
N GLU A 56 -5.66 0.19 -7.41
CA GLU A 56 -6.68 -0.16 -6.40
C GLU A 56 -6.29 0.23 -4.95
N ASN A 57 -5.25 1.06 -4.78
CA ASN A 57 -4.74 1.49 -3.47
C ASN A 57 -4.28 0.33 -2.55
N ILE A 58 -3.78 -0.75 -3.15
CA ILE A 58 -3.20 -1.91 -2.47
C ILE A 58 -1.68 -1.91 -2.67
N ASP A 59 -0.91 -2.00 -1.59
CA ASP A 59 0.54 -2.13 -1.63
C ASP A 59 0.95 -3.57 -1.31
N ILE A 60 1.46 -4.29 -2.30
CA ILE A 60 1.85 -5.69 -2.14
C ILE A 60 3.28 -5.77 -1.58
N GLU A 61 3.43 -6.34 -0.40
CA GLU A 61 4.72 -6.79 0.12
C GLU A 61 4.85 -8.29 -0.12
N LEU A 62 5.54 -8.66 -1.20
CA LEU A 62 5.82 -10.06 -1.54
C LEU A 62 7.13 -10.52 -0.90
N THR A 63 7.09 -11.62 -0.15
CA THR A 63 8.29 -12.29 0.39
C THR A 63 8.27 -13.78 0.12
N ASN A 64 9.46 -14.36 -0.04
CA ASN A 64 9.62 -15.80 -0.22
C ASN A 64 9.72 -16.50 1.15
N GLY A 65 9.01 -17.61 1.31
CA GLY A 65 8.96 -18.44 2.51
C GLY A 65 9.86 -19.66 2.47
N GLY A 66 10.37 -20.07 1.31
CA GLY A 66 11.22 -21.25 1.18
C GLY A 66 10.50 -22.58 1.47
N GLY A 67 9.16 -22.59 1.40
CA GLY A 67 8.34 -23.80 1.60
C GLY A 67 6.98 -23.53 2.22
N ALA A 68 6.06 -24.48 2.03
CA ALA A 68 4.66 -24.37 2.48
C ALA A 68 4.54 -24.23 4.01
N ASN A 69 5.39 -24.93 4.78
CA ASN A 69 5.37 -24.86 6.24
C ASN A 69 5.65 -23.44 6.75
N VAL A 70 6.64 -22.76 6.18
CA VAL A 70 6.99 -21.38 6.59
C VAL A 70 5.89 -20.41 6.19
N SER A 71 5.33 -20.54 4.98
CA SER A 71 4.20 -19.72 4.54
C SER A 71 2.96 -19.94 5.41
N MET A 72 2.71 -21.18 5.85
CA MET A 72 1.60 -21.50 6.76
C MET A 72 1.84 -20.93 8.15
N THR A 73 3.04 -21.09 8.70
CA THR A 73 3.41 -20.46 9.99
C THR A 73 3.26 -18.94 9.91
N ALA A 74 3.60 -18.33 8.78
CA ALA A 74 3.44 -16.88 8.60
C ALA A 74 1.97 -16.44 8.64
N LEU A 75 1.06 -17.20 8.04
CA LEU A 75 -0.38 -16.96 8.12
C LEU A 75 -0.89 -17.11 9.57
N ILE A 76 -0.57 -18.22 10.23
CA ILE A 76 -1.05 -18.51 11.59
C ILE A 76 -0.53 -17.47 12.60
N SER A 77 0.72 -17.03 12.45
CA SER A 77 1.34 -16.01 13.31
C SER A 77 0.89 -14.57 13.00
N GLY A 78 0.15 -14.35 11.92
CA GLY A 78 -0.25 -13.01 11.46
C GLY A 78 0.89 -12.18 10.87
N SER A 79 2.01 -12.81 10.47
CA SER A 79 3.12 -12.15 9.78
C SER A 79 2.94 -12.09 8.25
N ALA A 80 2.00 -12.86 7.70
CA ALA A 80 1.51 -12.73 6.34
C ALA A 80 -0.03 -12.69 6.33
N ASP A 81 -0.60 -12.04 5.31
CA ASP A 81 -2.05 -11.95 5.10
C ASP A 81 -2.53 -12.99 4.07
N ILE A 82 -1.67 -13.33 3.09
CA ILE A 82 -1.92 -14.35 2.08
C ILE A 82 -0.70 -15.26 1.94
N GLY A 83 -0.91 -16.58 1.87
CA GLY A 83 0.12 -17.58 1.60
C GLY A 83 -0.11 -18.28 0.27
N LEU A 84 0.83 -18.16 -0.66
CA LEU A 84 0.79 -18.85 -1.95
C LEU A 84 1.55 -20.17 -1.86
N MET A 85 0.81 -21.28 -1.75
CA MET A 85 1.34 -22.63 -1.49
C MET A 85 1.05 -23.64 -2.61
N GLY A 86 0.82 -23.14 -3.82
CA GLY A 86 0.81 -23.94 -5.06
C GLY A 86 2.22 -24.37 -5.49
N PRO A 87 2.29 -25.28 -6.48
CA PRO A 87 3.52 -25.97 -6.90
C PRO A 87 4.64 -25.06 -7.45
#